data_AF-A0A0N5AFC3-F1
#
_entry.id   AF-A0A0N5AFC3-F1
#
_cell.length_a   1.000
_cell.length_b   1.000
_cell.length_c   1.000
_cell.angle_alpha   90.00
_cell.angle_beta   90.00
_cell.angle_gamma   90.00
#
_symmetry.space_group_name_H-M   'P 1'
#
loop_
_entity.id
_entity.type
_entity.pdbx_description
1 polymer ?
#
loop_
_entity_poly.entity_id
_entity_poly.type
_entity_poly.pdbx_seq_one_letter_code
_entity_poly.pdbx_strand_id
1 'polypeptide(L)'
;LFLNYSYFLQNIIRDAENEWFGVFSPLLLPHSSLTDEGHDIIKQIISDCTLSIESAKIPKCVDGQKTFYVLDPGGDLTDTQNRLSKMLEQYIFWKGIVGQPPKPEELRQYLQNNDFFLYMGHGSGGRYFGKSTIRSSDCRAVSVLMGCSSARTLYEGDGFDGQSVIYDYSVARCPCLVGFVAKNALISTRE
;
A
#
# COMPACT_ATOMS: atom_id res chain seq x y z
N LEU A 1 -6.65 -11.67 -26.57
CA LEU A 1 -5.66 -11.12 -25.61
C LEU A 1 -6.29 -10.28 -24.50
N PHE A 2 -7.42 -9.57 -24.71
CA PHE A 2 -8.18 -8.89 -23.64
C PHE A 2 -8.97 -9.83 -22.70
N LEU A 3 -9.36 -11.02 -23.17
CA LEU A 3 -10.19 -11.96 -22.40
C LEU A 3 -9.45 -12.73 -21.30
N ASN A 4 -8.11 -12.85 -21.37
CA ASN A 4 -7.32 -13.55 -20.36
C ASN A 4 -6.96 -12.68 -19.14
N TYR A 5 -7.00 -11.35 -19.29
CA TYR A 5 -6.70 -10.40 -18.20
C TYR A 5 -7.83 -10.34 -17.16
N SER A 6 -9.09 -10.39 -17.63
CA SER A 6 -10.28 -10.43 -16.77
C SER A 6 -10.35 -11.70 -15.91
N TYR A 7 -9.99 -12.85 -16.48
CA TYR A 7 -10.00 -14.13 -15.78
C TYR A 7 -8.84 -14.26 -14.78
N PHE A 8 -7.67 -13.72 -15.13
CA PHE A 8 -6.50 -13.67 -14.25
C PHE A 8 -6.76 -12.79 -13.03
N LEU A 9 -7.27 -11.58 -13.24
CA LEU A 9 -7.69 -10.69 -12.16
C LEU A 9 -8.77 -11.36 -11.30
N GLN A 10 -9.88 -11.85 -11.87
CA GLN A 10 -10.97 -12.45 -11.10
C GLN A 10 -10.55 -13.60 -10.16
N ASN A 11 -9.52 -14.39 -10.50
CA ASN A 11 -9.04 -15.46 -9.64
C ASN A 11 -8.11 -14.96 -8.53
N ILE A 12 -7.21 -14.01 -8.81
CA ILE A 12 -6.40 -13.32 -7.77
C ILE A 12 -7.31 -12.61 -6.77
N ILE A 13 -8.35 -11.98 -7.32
CA ILE A 13 -9.37 -11.24 -6.60
C ILE A 13 -10.14 -12.17 -5.68
N ARG A 14 -10.70 -13.28 -6.17
CA ARG A 14 -11.52 -14.17 -5.34
C ARG A 14 -10.75 -14.84 -4.19
N ASP A 15 -9.47 -15.15 -4.39
CA ASP A 15 -8.64 -15.80 -3.38
C ASP A 15 -8.05 -14.80 -2.36
N ALA A 16 -7.78 -13.55 -2.78
CA ALA A 16 -7.33 -12.48 -1.89
C ALA A 16 -8.49 -11.71 -1.20
N GLU A 17 -9.67 -11.66 -1.83
CA GLU A 17 -10.91 -11.04 -1.32
C GLU A 17 -11.40 -11.72 -0.04
N ASN A 18 -11.34 -13.05 -0.01
CA ASN A 18 -11.91 -13.84 1.09
C ASN A 18 -10.95 -14.01 2.27
N GLU A 19 -9.62 -13.94 2.06
CA GLU A 19 -8.65 -14.08 3.16
C GLU A 19 -7.92 -12.80 3.57
N TRP A 20 -7.66 -11.83 2.66
CA TRP A 20 -6.72 -10.73 2.93
C TRP A 20 -7.33 -9.33 2.89
N PHE A 21 -8.20 -9.05 1.92
CA PHE A 21 -8.64 -7.67 1.65
C PHE A 21 -10.06 -7.34 2.08
N GLY A 22 -10.95 -8.31 2.27
CA GLY A 22 -12.30 -8.10 2.80
C GLY A 22 -12.99 -6.84 2.24
N VAL A 23 -13.29 -5.88 3.12
CA VAL A 23 -13.97 -4.61 2.82
C VAL A 23 -13.18 -3.66 1.90
N PHE A 24 -11.90 -3.92 1.66
CA PHE A 24 -11.01 -3.09 0.84
C PHE A 24 -10.89 -3.58 -0.62
N SER A 25 -11.52 -4.71 -0.97
CA SER A 25 -11.58 -5.19 -2.35
C SER A 25 -11.99 -4.10 -3.37
N PRO A 26 -13.00 -3.24 -3.09
CA PRO A 26 -13.42 -2.21 -4.04
C PRO A 26 -12.38 -1.10 -4.29
N LEU A 27 -11.40 -0.93 -3.39
CA LEU A 27 -10.36 0.09 -3.52
C LEU A 27 -9.13 -0.40 -4.29
N LEU A 28 -8.88 -1.72 -4.28
CA LEU A 28 -7.74 -2.33 -4.98
C LEU A 28 -8.08 -2.74 -6.41
N LEU A 29 -9.37 -2.77 -6.75
CA LEU A 29 -9.88 -3.26 -8.03
C LEU A 29 -10.86 -2.25 -8.62
N PRO A 30 -10.52 -1.59 -9.73
CA PRO A 30 -11.51 -0.88 -10.53
C PRO A 30 -12.32 -1.91 -11.32
N HIS A 31 -13.10 -2.74 -10.64
CA HIS A 31 -14.08 -3.61 -11.28
C HIS A 31 -15.43 -3.58 -10.58
N SER A 32 -15.87 -2.39 -10.24
CA SER A 32 -17.24 -1.98 -10.55
C SER A 32 -17.16 -0.50 -10.86
N SER A 33 -17.91 -0.06 -11.87
CA SER A 33 -18.06 1.35 -12.23
C SER A 33 -18.11 2.18 -10.95
N LEU A 34 -17.16 3.12 -10.79
CA LEU A 34 -17.25 4.17 -9.78
C LEU A 34 -18.70 4.65 -9.81
N THR A 35 -19.40 4.55 -8.68
CA THR A 35 -20.74 5.12 -8.57
C THR A 35 -20.64 6.59 -8.94
N ASP A 36 -21.71 7.18 -9.48
CA ASP A 36 -21.69 8.61 -9.86
C ASP A 36 -21.25 9.49 -8.67
N GLU A 37 -21.58 9.09 -7.44
CA GLU A 37 -21.10 9.68 -6.19
C GLU A 37 -19.57 9.57 -6.00
N GLY A 38 -18.98 8.40 -6.29
CA GLY A 38 -17.53 8.22 -6.22
C GLY A 38 -16.78 9.07 -7.24
N HIS A 39 -17.36 9.26 -8.42
CA HIS A 39 -16.83 10.19 -9.43
C HIS A 39 -16.88 11.65 -8.96
N ASP A 40 -17.95 12.07 -8.29
CA ASP A 40 -18.11 13.45 -7.84
C ASP A 40 -17.22 13.78 -6.63
N ILE A 41 -17.03 12.84 -5.69
CA ILE A 41 -16.05 12.98 -4.61
C ILE A 41 -14.63 13.14 -5.17
N ILE A 42 -14.25 12.32 -6.16
CA ILE A 42 -12.95 12.42 -6.81
C ILE A 42 -12.79 13.79 -7.49
N LYS A 43 -13.80 14.27 -8.23
CA LYS A 43 -13.77 15.60 -8.86
C LYS A 43 -13.62 16.72 -7.84
N GLN A 44 -14.30 16.62 -6.69
CA GLN A 44 -14.23 17.63 -5.65
C GLN A 44 -12.84 17.68 -4.99
N ILE A 45 -12.26 16.51 -4.67
CA ILE A 45 -10.87 16.43 -4.17
C ILE A 45 -9.87 17.01 -5.18
N ILE A 46 -10.04 16.71 -6.47
CA ILE A 46 -9.17 17.25 -7.53
C ILE A 46 -9.26 18.78 -7.61
N SER A 47 -10.48 19.33 -7.50
CA SER A 47 -10.75 20.78 -7.54
C SER A 47 -10.13 21.49 -6.34
N ASP A 48 -10.27 20.93 -5.14
CA ASP A 48 -9.83 21.56 -3.90
C ASP A 48 -8.30 21.47 -3.71
N CYS A 49 -7.66 20.42 -4.24
CA CYS A 49 -6.23 20.19 -4.05
C CYS A 49 -5.29 20.92 -5.03
N THR A 50 -5.79 21.77 -5.96
CA THR A 50 -4.99 22.44 -6.99
C THR A 50 -4.00 21.48 -7.69
N LEU A 51 -4.43 20.24 -7.93
CA LEU A 51 -3.61 19.27 -8.65
C LEU A 51 -3.51 19.77 -10.09
N SER A 52 -2.29 20.10 -10.55
CA SER A 52 -2.07 20.52 -11.93
C SER A 52 -2.39 19.35 -12.87
N ILE A 53 -3.60 19.36 -13.43
CA ILE A 53 -4.05 18.39 -14.43
C ILE A 53 -3.39 18.74 -15.76
N GLU A 54 -2.09 18.52 -15.88
CA GLU A 54 -1.50 18.26 -17.19
C GLU A 54 -1.43 16.73 -17.35
N SER A 55 -2.50 16.17 -17.93
CA SER A 55 -2.58 14.87 -18.61
C SER A 55 -2.68 13.55 -17.82
N ALA A 56 -2.77 13.52 -16.49
CA ALA A 56 -2.97 12.24 -15.78
C ALA A 56 -4.42 11.75 -15.88
N LYS A 57 -4.67 10.63 -16.57
CA LYS A 57 -5.98 9.96 -16.65
C LYS A 57 -6.36 9.45 -15.25
N ILE A 58 -7.43 9.99 -14.68
CA ILE A 58 -7.98 9.58 -13.38
C ILE A 58 -9.16 8.64 -13.65
N PRO A 59 -9.28 7.47 -12.98
CA PRO A 59 -8.36 6.91 -11.99
C PRO A 59 -7.02 6.45 -12.60
N LYS A 60 -5.93 6.51 -11.82
CA LYS A 60 -4.60 6.07 -12.26
C LYS A 60 -4.66 4.58 -12.61
N CYS A 61 -4.44 4.24 -13.88
CA CYS A 61 -4.28 2.84 -14.28
C CYS A 61 -2.97 2.29 -13.71
N VAL A 62 -3.05 1.12 -13.07
CA VAL A 62 -1.93 0.42 -12.44
C VAL A 62 -1.85 -1.01 -12.97
N ASP A 63 -0.64 -1.50 -13.22
CA ASP A 63 -0.39 -2.88 -13.64
C ASP A 63 -0.06 -3.78 -12.43
N GLY A 64 -0.97 -4.68 -12.08
CA GLY A 64 -0.77 -5.64 -10.98
C GLY A 64 0.38 -6.63 -11.21
N GLN A 65 0.89 -6.78 -12.44
CA GLN A 65 2.09 -7.59 -12.69
C GLN A 65 3.36 -6.88 -12.23
N LYS A 66 3.35 -5.54 -12.19
CA LYS A 66 4.45 -4.71 -11.67
C LYS A 66 4.30 -4.48 -10.17
N THR A 67 4.27 -5.59 -9.44
CA THR A 67 4.15 -5.58 -7.98
C THR A 67 5.49 -5.94 -7.35
N PHE A 68 5.95 -5.10 -6.44
CA PHE A 68 7.05 -5.40 -5.55
C PHE A 68 6.53 -5.64 -4.12
N TYR A 69 6.97 -6.70 -3.46
CA TYR A 69 6.58 -6.99 -2.08
C TYR A 69 7.77 -7.17 -1.14
N VAL A 70 7.60 -6.77 0.11
CA VAL A 70 8.53 -7.04 1.20
C VAL A 70 7.76 -7.81 2.27
N LEU A 71 8.17 -9.04 2.51
CA LEU A 71 7.55 -9.94 3.48
C LEU A 71 8.54 -10.23 4.62
N ASP A 72 8.07 -10.00 5.83
CA ASP A 72 8.80 -10.31 7.07
C ASP A 72 10.28 -9.85 7.04
N PRO A 73 10.57 -8.54 6.89
CA PRO A 73 11.95 -8.08 6.91
C PRO A 73 12.62 -8.21 8.28
N GLY A 74 11.86 -8.52 9.34
CA GLY A 74 12.38 -8.81 10.67
C GLY A 74 12.82 -10.27 10.85
N GLY A 75 12.27 -11.19 10.05
CA GLY A 75 12.50 -12.63 10.18
C GLY A 75 11.87 -13.22 11.43
N ASP A 76 10.92 -12.52 12.07
CA ASP A 76 10.28 -12.89 13.33
C ASP A 76 8.86 -13.46 13.14
N LEU A 77 8.37 -13.51 11.91
CA LEU A 77 7.03 -14.00 11.56
C LEU A 77 7.08 -15.31 10.76
N THR A 78 7.87 -16.29 11.21
CA THR A 78 8.20 -17.52 10.46
C THR A 78 7.00 -18.28 9.91
N ASP A 79 5.94 -18.47 10.70
CA ASP A 79 4.73 -19.18 10.27
C ASP A 79 3.94 -18.39 9.23
N THR A 80 3.84 -17.07 9.42
CA THR A 80 3.18 -16.18 8.47
C THR A 80 3.99 -16.12 7.19
N GLN A 81 5.31 -15.94 7.28
CA GLN A 81 6.22 -15.96 6.14
C GLN A 81 6.03 -17.23 5.33
N ASN A 82 6.05 -18.42 5.95
CA ASN A 82 5.87 -19.69 5.25
C ASN A 82 4.50 -19.80 4.56
N ARG A 83 3.44 -19.27 5.16
CA ARG A 83 2.10 -19.25 4.57
C ARG A 83 2.03 -18.29 3.38
N LEU A 84 2.49 -17.06 3.55
CA LEU A 84 2.37 -16.02 2.52
C LEU A 84 3.36 -16.24 1.39
N SER A 85 4.59 -16.70 1.63
CA SER A 85 5.56 -17.00 0.57
C SER A 85 5.02 -18.01 -0.43
N LYS A 86 4.44 -19.12 0.05
CA LYS A 86 3.82 -20.14 -0.83
C LYS A 86 2.70 -19.58 -1.70
N MET A 87 1.94 -18.63 -1.16
CA MET A 87 0.87 -17.97 -1.90
C MET A 87 1.44 -16.97 -2.91
N LEU A 88 2.46 -16.19 -2.53
CA LEU A 88 3.08 -15.16 -3.36
C LEU A 88 3.89 -15.76 -4.52
N GLU A 89 4.48 -16.95 -4.33
CA GLU A 89 5.19 -17.71 -5.37
C GLU A 89 4.29 -18.08 -6.57
N GLN A 90 2.97 -18.09 -6.39
CA GLN A 90 2.03 -18.32 -7.50
C GLN A 90 2.01 -17.15 -8.49
N TYR A 91 2.46 -15.97 -8.07
CA TYR A 91 2.52 -14.76 -8.90
C TYR A 91 3.89 -14.61 -9.55
N ILE A 92 4.06 -15.27 -10.70
CA ILE A 92 5.33 -15.36 -11.44
C ILE A 92 5.98 -13.98 -11.75
N PHE A 93 5.17 -12.93 -11.92
CA PHE A 93 5.65 -11.59 -12.26
C PHE A 93 5.99 -10.73 -11.04
N TRP A 94 5.57 -11.14 -9.84
CA TRP A 94 5.83 -10.36 -8.63
C TRP A 94 7.26 -10.55 -8.18
N LYS A 95 7.91 -9.44 -7.85
CA LYS A 95 9.24 -9.47 -7.24
C LYS A 95 9.10 -9.22 -5.76
N GLY A 96 9.88 -9.92 -4.95
CA GLY A 96 9.85 -9.62 -3.53
C GLY A 96 11.09 -10.04 -2.78
N ILE A 97 11.18 -9.49 -1.58
CA ILE A 97 12.22 -9.76 -0.60
C ILE A 97 11.54 -10.36 0.63
N VAL A 98 12.05 -11.50 1.08
CA VAL A 98 11.47 -12.30 2.17
C VAL A 98 12.51 -12.49 3.27
N GLY A 99 12.11 -12.33 4.52
CA GLY A 99 12.95 -12.67 5.69
C GLY A 99 14.10 -11.70 5.95
N GLN A 100 14.19 -10.59 5.22
CA GLN A 100 15.26 -9.61 5.35
C GLN A 100 14.83 -8.21 4.88
N PRO A 101 15.45 -7.13 5.39
CA PRO A 101 15.14 -5.78 4.96
C PRO A 101 15.72 -5.49 3.56
N PRO A 102 14.99 -4.74 2.69
CA PRO A 102 15.54 -4.26 1.43
C PRO A 102 16.70 -3.29 1.68
N LYS A 103 17.65 -3.22 0.74
CA LYS A 103 18.63 -2.13 0.74
C LYS A 103 17.93 -0.80 0.42
N PRO A 104 18.34 0.34 1.00
CA PRO A 104 17.68 1.62 0.75
C PRO A 104 17.57 1.99 -0.73
N GLU A 105 18.64 1.80 -1.49
CA GLU A 105 18.71 2.10 -2.93
C GLU A 105 17.77 1.20 -3.74
N GLU A 106 17.71 -0.08 -3.39
CA GLU A 106 16.82 -1.07 -4.00
C GLU A 106 15.35 -0.72 -3.74
N LEU A 107 15.02 -0.35 -2.49
CA LEU A 107 13.68 0.10 -2.14
C LEU A 107 13.27 1.34 -2.95
N ARG A 108 14.15 2.35 -3.07
CA ARG A 108 13.85 3.55 -3.88
C ARG A 108 13.56 3.19 -5.33
N GLN A 109 14.39 2.33 -5.93
CA GLN A 109 14.18 1.88 -7.31
C GLN A 109 12.85 1.16 -7.47
N TYR A 110 12.44 0.32 -6.52
CA TYR A 110 11.17 -0.38 -6.62
C TYR A 110 9.97 0.53 -6.40
N LEU A 111 10.01 1.47 -5.45
CA LEU A 111 8.94 2.46 -5.25
C LEU A 111 8.77 3.38 -6.47
N GLN A 112 9.86 3.66 -7.19
CA GLN A 112 9.85 4.44 -8.42
C GLN A 112 9.37 3.63 -9.62
N ASN A 113 9.78 2.37 -9.78
CA ASN A 113 9.60 1.64 -11.04
C ASN A 113 8.43 0.65 -11.07
N ASN A 114 7.77 0.41 -9.93
CA ASN A 114 6.60 -0.46 -9.85
C ASN A 114 5.31 0.32 -9.70
N ASP A 115 4.20 -0.33 -10.04
CA ASP A 115 2.86 0.23 -9.89
C ASP A 115 2.25 -0.13 -8.54
N PHE A 116 2.68 -1.25 -7.93
CA PHE A 116 2.30 -1.68 -6.59
C PHE A 116 3.49 -1.96 -5.70
N PHE A 117 3.35 -1.56 -4.44
CA PHE A 117 4.24 -1.90 -3.34
C PHE A 117 3.46 -2.52 -2.19
N LEU A 118 3.80 -3.74 -1.81
CA LEU A 118 3.15 -4.47 -0.72
C LEU A 118 4.15 -4.70 0.42
N TYR A 119 3.88 -4.14 1.59
CA TYR A 119 4.64 -4.42 2.79
C TYR A 119 3.85 -5.32 3.73
N MET A 120 4.43 -6.44 4.14
CA MET A 120 3.84 -7.40 5.09
C MET A 120 4.79 -7.59 6.26
N GLY A 121 4.46 -7.02 7.42
CA GLY A 121 5.32 -7.09 8.59
C GLY A 121 4.86 -6.21 9.74
N HIS A 122 5.78 -5.85 10.63
CA HIS A 122 5.48 -5.05 11.81
C HIS A 122 5.38 -3.54 11.52
N GLY A 123 4.25 -2.94 11.91
CA GLY A 123 4.06 -1.50 11.82
C GLY A 123 4.00 -1.02 10.37
N SER A 124 4.66 0.10 10.08
CA SER A 124 4.73 0.68 8.74
C SER A 124 5.98 0.28 7.95
N GLY A 125 6.83 -0.56 8.50
CA GLY A 125 8.15 -0.85 7.94
C GLY A 125 9.17 0.29 8.07
N GLY A 126 8.82 1.39 8.75
CA GLY A 126 9.70 2.55 8.92
C GLY A 126 11.07 2.24 9.54
N ARG A 127 11.15 1.20 10.39
CA ARG A 127 12.41 0.70 10.97
C ARG A 127 13.36 0.04 9.98
N TYR A 128 12.86 -0.40 8.82
CA TYR A 128 13.64 -1.08 7.78
C TYR A 128 13.94 -0.15 6.60
N PHE A 129 12.97 0.70 6.25
CA PHE A 129 13.05 1.54 5.05
C PHE A 129 13.80 2.85 5.30
N GLY A 130 13.67 3.42 6.51
CA GLY A 130 14.21 4.73 6.86
C GLY A 130 13.39 5.87 6.26
N LYS A 131 13.07 6.88 7.09
CA LYS A 131 12.26 8.04 6.69
C LYS A 131 12.88 8.81 5.51
N SER A 132 14.20 9.00 5.51
CA SER A 132 14.92 9.72 4.45
C SER A 132 14.83 9.01 3.10
N THR A 133 14.91 7.68 3.08
CA THR A 133 14.82 6.87 1.86
C THR A 133 13.46 6.99 1.20
N ILE A 134 12.38 6.94 1.98
CA ILE A 134 11.01 7.10 1.47
C ILE A 134 10.82 8.52 0.96
N ARG A 135 11.13 9.54 1.78
CA ARG A 135 10.95 10.95 1.39
C ARG A 135 11.74 11.35 0.14
N SER A 136 12.92 10.78 -0.06
CA SER A 136 13.75 11.05 -1.25
C SER A 136 13.39 10.18 -2.45
N SER A 137 12.45 9.24 -2.30
CA SER A 137 11.93 8.45 -3.41
C SER A 137 10.82 9.21 -4.13
N ASP A 138 10.74 9.04 -5.45
CA ASP A 138 9.60 9.50 -6.25
C ASP A 138 8.64 8.32 -6.36
N CYS A 139 7.86 8.10 -5.31
CA CYS A 139 7.03 6.93 -5.14
C CYS A 139 5.88 6.95 -6.16
N ARG A 140 6.00 6.14 -7.21
CA ARG A 140 4.93 5.97 -8.20
C ARG A 140 4.02 4.79 -7.87
N ALA A 141 4.48 3.90 -7.00
CA ALA A 141 3.74 2.71 -6.58
C ALA A 141 2.59 3.05 -5.62
N VAL A 142 1.43 2.43 -5.84
CA VAL A 142 0.38 2.32 -4.81
C VAL A 142 0.91 1.45 -3.68
N SER A 143 1.03 2.04 -2.49
CA SER A 143 1.70 1.41 -1.35
C SER A 143 0.67 0.85 -0.37
N VAL A 144 0.76 -0.44 -0.06
CA VAL A 144 -0.12 -1.13 0.90
C VAL A 144 0.73 -1.64 2.06
N LEU A 145 0.56 -1.04 3.24
CA LEU A 145 1.29 -1.35 4.45
C LEU A 145 0.48 -2.28 5.36
N MET A 146 0.64 -3.58 5.16
CA MET A 146 0.04 -4.65 5.95
C MET A 146 0.82 -4.92 7.22
N GLY A 147 0.74 -3.96 8.15
CA GLY A 147 1.22 -4.12 9.50
C GLY A 147 0.31 -3.42 10.50
N CYS A 148 0.36 -3.92 11.74
CA CYS A 148 -0.43 -3.36 12.83
C CYS A 148 -0.10 -1.88 13.06
N SER A 149 -1.11 -1.01 13.08
CA SER A 149 -0.93 0.44 13.27
C SER A 149 0.00 1.08 12.23
N SER A 150 0.09 0.54 11.01
CA SER A 150 0.94 1.06 9.94
C SER A 150 0.60 2.48 9.49
N ALA A 151 -0.66 2.90 9.63
CA ALA A 151 -1.15 4.23 9.30
C ALA A 151 -1.54 5.05 10.54
N ARG A 152 -1.02 4.71 11.73
CA ARG A 152 -1.29 5.46 12.95
C ARG A 152 -0.50 6.77 12.99
N THR A 153 -1.20 7.87 13.25
CA THR A 153 -0.59 9.16 13.59
C THR A 153 -0.38 9.26 15.10
N LEU A 154 0.84 9.60 15.52
CA LEU A 154 1.19 9.85 16.91
C LEU A 154 0.89 11.31 17.25
N TYR A 155 0.19 11.52 18.36
CA TYR A 155 -0.09 12.86 18.87
C TYR A 155 1.17 13.48 19.48
N GLU A 156 1.51 14.70 19.07
CA GLU A 156 2.70 15.43 19.53
C GLU A 156 2.37 16.73 20.29
N GLY A 157 1.09 17.00 20.57
CA GLY A 157 0.63 18.22 21.25
C GLY A 157 -0.30 19.06 20.39
N ASP A 158 -0.93 20.05 21.02
CA ASP A 158 -1.85 20.96 20.33
C ASP A 158 -1.10 21.82 19.31
N GLY A 159 -1.67 21.94 18.11
CA GLY A 159 -1.08 22.70 17.01
C GLY A 159 -0.06 21.93 16.16
N PHE A 160 0.17 20.64 16.43
CA PHE A 160 1.00 19.76 15.60
C PHE A 160 0.14 18.77 14.82
N ASP A 161 0.49 18.55 13.55
CA ASP A 161 -0.14 17.52 12.70
C ASP A 161 0.17 16.08 13.17
N GLY A 162 1.13 15.95 14.11
CA GLY A 162 1.58 14.69 14.66
C GLY A 162 2.58 13.96 13.77
N GLN A 163 3.05 12.81 14.25
CA GLN A 163 4.05 12.01 13.53
C GLN A 163 3.40 10.77 12.91
N SER A 164 3.47 10.67 11.58
CA SER A 164 2.93 9.54 10.82
C SER A 164 3.79 9.22 9.61
N VAL A 165 3.82 7.94 9.22
CA VAL A 165 4.45 7.50 7.97
C VAL A 165 3.71 8.05 6.75
N ILE A 166 2.43 8.42 6.92
CA ILE A 166 1.60 8.98 5.86
C ILE A 166 2.30 10.21 5.26
N TYR A 167 2.81 11.11 6.11
CA TYR A 167 3.54 12.30 5.65
C TYR A 167 4.80 11.95 4.85
N ASP A 168 5.51 10.89 5.21
CA ASP A 168 6.71 10.45 4.48
C ASP A 168 6.38 10.01 3.05
N TYR A 169 5.29 9.24 2.88
CA TYR A 169 4.81 8.80 1.57
C TYR A 169 4.12 9.92 0.78
N SER A 170 3.47 10.88 1.45
CA SER A 170 2.91 12.07 0.81
C SER A 170 4.01 12.95 0.23
N VAL A 171 5.10 13.19 0.99
CA VAL A 171 6.29 13.90 0.49
C VAL A 171 6.92 13.15 -0.69
N ALA A 172 6.92 11.82 -0.64
CA ALA A 172 7.38 10.97 -1.74
C ALA A 172 6.45 10.93 -2.96
N ARG A 173 5.35 11.71 -2.99
CA ARG A 173 4.37 11.76 -4.08
C ARG A 173 3.66 10.43 -4.35
N CYS A 174 3.51 9.59 -3.33
CA CYS A 174 2.80 8.32 -3.45
C CYS A 174 1.35 8.56 -3.91
N PRO A 175 0.88 7.87 -4.98
CA PRO A 175 -0.46 8.09 -5.51
C PRO A 175 -1.58 7.62 -4.57
N CYS A 176 -1.32 6.58 -3.78
CA CYS A 176 -2.27 6.03 -2.82
C CYS A 176 -1.50 5.21 -1.78
N LEU A 177 -1.79 5.45 -0.51
CA LEU A 177 -1.24 4.72 0.62
C LEU A 177 -2.40 4.07 1.38
N VAL A 178 -2.33 2.75 1.54
CA VAL A 178 -3.27 1.96 2.34
C VAL A 178 -2.55 1.44 3.58
N GLY A 179 -3.17 1.56 4.75
CA GLY A 179 -2.62 1.02 5.98
C GLY A 179 -3.67 0.93 7.09
N PHE A 180 -3.28 0.32 8.20
CA PHE A 180 -4.15 0.06 9.33
C PHE A 180 -3.90 1.09 10.44
N VAL A 181 -4.95 1.77 10.91
CA VAL A 181 -4.84 2.82 11.94
C VAL A 181 -4.86 2.21 13.36
N ALA A 182 -5.47 1.04 13.53
CA ALA A 182 -5.67 0.39 14.82
C ALA A 182 -4.94 -0.97 14.90
N LYS A 183 -4.34 -1.26 16.05
CA LYS A 183 -4.50 -2.59 16.67
C LYS A 183 -5.83 -2.57 17.39
N ASN A 184 -6.46 -3.71 17.65
CA ASN A 184 -7.34 -3.85 18.80
C ASN A 184 -6.54 -3.52 20.06
N ALA A 185 -6.35 -2.23 20.33
CA ALA A 185 -6.11 -1.70 21.64
C ALA A 185 -7.47 -1.81 22.30
N LEU A 186 -7.66 -2.85 23.11
CA LEU A 186 -8.58 -2.73 24.22
C LEU A 186 -8.25 -1.39 24.87
N ILE A 187 -9.19 -0.47 24.72
CA ILE A 187 -9.23 0.78 25.46
C ILE A 187 -9.34 0.35 26.92
N SER A 188 -8.21 0.14 27.59
CA SER A 188 -8.13 0.25 29.03
C SER A 188 -7.81 1.70 29.34
N THR A 189 -8.76 2.58 29.03
CA THR A 189 -8.98 3.75 29.88
C THR A 189 -9.38 3.21 31.25
N ARG A 190 -8.48 3.27 32.23
CA ARG A 190 -8.84 3.50 33.62
C ARG A 190 -7.71 4.28 34.29
N GLU A 191 -8.06 5.55 34.54
CA GLU A 191 -7.69 6.45 35.66
C GLU A 191 -6.22 6.65 36.01
#